data_AF-A0A6V7WW58-F1
#
_entry.id   AF-A0A6V7WW58-F1
#
_cell.length_a   1.000
_cell.length_b   1.000
_cell.length_c   1.000
_cell.angle_alpha   90.00
_cell.angle_beta   90.00
_cell.angle_gamma   90.00
#
_symmetry.space_group_name_H-M   'P 1'
#
loop_
_entity.id
_entity.type
_entity.pdbx_description
1 polymer ?
#
loop_
_entity_poly.entity_id
_entity_poly.type
_entity_poly.pdbx_seq_one_letter_code
_entity_poly.pdbx_strand_id
1 'polypeptide(L)'
;MVDFMKNIIKAKVPVWAYYGDTDIVCNFLIGERFATQLGITLLTPKTPWILDDQIGGTVTEYDGFTLLTVRGVGHMVPQWAPKRAFYILTQFLNQTTVFILLEWPAILFFNHLPEGHSIRDGHSNGDGHSIFR
;
A
#
# COMPACT_ATOMS: atom_id res chain seq x y z
N MET A 1 4.39 -10.42 -25.27
CA MET A 1 3.91 -9.93 -23.96
C MET A 1 5.06 -9.52 -23.05
N VAL A 2 6.05 -10.38 -22.83
CA VAL A 2 7.24 -10.08 -21.99
C VAL A 2 7.99 -8.83 -22.49
N ASP A 3 8.28 -8.72 -23.79
CA ASP A 3 9.01 -7.57 -24.34
C ASP A 3 8.24 -6.25 -24.22
N PHE A 4 6.91 -6.31 -24.37
CA PHE A 4 6.04 -5.16 -24.18
C PHE A 4 6.09 -4.67 -22.73
N MET A 5 5.98 -5.58 -21.76
CA MET A 5 6.08 -5.25 -20.34
C MET A 5 7.46 -4.70 -19.98
N LYS A 6 8.54 -5.25 -20.55
CA LYS A 6 9.89 -4.70 -20.37
C LYS A 6 10.01 -3.26 -20.84
N ASN A 7 9.34 -2.88 -21.94
CA ASN A 7 9.35 -1.50 -22.42
C ASN A 7 8.60 -0.55 -21.47
N ILE A 8 7.47 -0.99 -20.91
CA ILE A 8 6.72 -0.20 -19.91
C ILE A 8 7.55 0.03 -18.65
N ILE A 9 8.19 -1.04 -18.15
CA ILE A 9 9.05 -0.97 -16.96
C ILE A 9 10.24 -0.03 -17.22
N LYS A 10 10.88 -0.12 -18.40
CA LYS A 10 11.95 0.81 -18.82
C LYS A 10 11.48 2.26 -18.89
N ALA A 11 10.22 2.50 -19.25
CA ALA A 11 9.61 3.82 -19.25
C ALA A 11 9.27 4.34 -17.83
N LYS A 12 9.62 3.60 -16.77
CA LYS A 12 9.35 3.92 -15.37
C LYS A 12 7.86 4.10 -15.05
N VAL A 13 7.00 3.39 -15.78
CA VAL A 13 5.57 3.33 -15.47
C VAL A 13 5.34 2.23 -14.44
N PRO A 14 4.73 2.53 -13.28
CA PRO A 14 4.46 1.52 -12.26
C PRO A 14 3.40 0.53 -12.76
N VAL A 15 3.69 -0.76 -12.67
CA VAL A 15 2.77 -1.83 -13.08
C VAL A 15 2.45 -2.72 -11.89
N TRP A 16 1.16 -2.86 -11.58
CA TRP A 16 0.69 -3.78 -10.55
C TRP A 16 -0.16 -4.87 -11.18
N ALA A 17 0.10 -6.12 -10.79
CA ALA A 17 -0.72 -7.27 -11.14
C ALA A 17 -1.29 -7.87 -9.85
N TYR A 18 -2.61 -7.91 -9.72
CA TYR A 18 -3.27 -8.50 -8.55
C TYR A 18 -4.06 -9.74 -8.95
N TYR A 19 -4.07 -10.74 -8.07
CA TYR A 19 -4.72 -12.03 -8.28
C TYR A 19 -5.54 -12.45 -7.06
N GLY A 20 -6.65 -13.15 -7.31
CA GLY A 20 -7.30 -13.93 -6.26
C GLY A 20 -6.53 -15.23 -6.00
N ASP A 21 -6.28 -15.57 -4.74
CA ASP A 21 -5.56 -16.79 -4.37
C ASP A 21 -6.34 -18.08 -4.65
N THR A 22 -7.68 -18.03 -4.73
CA THR A 22 -8.54 -19.16 -5.05
C THR A 22 -8.99 -19.19 -6.51
N ASP A 23 -8.45 -18.33 -7.38
CA ASP A 23 -8.72 -18.38 -8.82
C ASP A 23 -7.95 -19.54 -9.46
N ILE A 24 -8.69 -20.49 -10.05
CA ILE A 24 -8.11 -21.65 -10.74
C ILE A 24 -7.83 -21.38 -12.23
N VAL A 25 -8.50 -20.40 -12.84
CA VAL A 25 -8.41 -20.11 -14.27
C VAL A 25 -7.22 -19.19 -14.55
N CYS A 26 -7.11 -18.11 -13.79
CA CYS A 26 -6.01 -17.14 -13.89
C CYS A 26 -5.30 -17.01 -12.54
N ASN A 27 -4.68 -18.10 -12.10
CA ASN A 27 -4.04 -18.16 -10.79
C ASN A 27 -2.80 -17.25 -10.68
N PHE A 28 -2.45 -16.92 -9.43
CA PHE A 28 -1.28 -16.10 -9.11
C PHE A 28 0.06 -16.75 -9.53
N LEU A 29 0.14 -18.09 -9.65
CA LEU A 29 1.36 -18.79 -10.06
C LEU A 29 1.76 -18.43 -11.50
N ILE A 30 0.78 -18.19 -12.38
CA ILE A 30 1.05 -17.68 -13.74
C ILE A 30 1.71 -16.30 -13.66
N GLY A 31 1.22 -15.43 -12.78
CA GLY A 31 1.82 -14.12 -12.50
C GLY A 31 3.26 -14.23 -11.98
N GLU A 32 3.53 -15.14 -11.04
CA GLU A 32 4.87 -15.37 -10.48
C GLU A 32 5.85 -15.91 -11.54
N ARG A 33 5.38 -16.83 -12.39
CA ARG A 33 6.16 -17.31 -13.55
C ARG A 33 6.43 -16.19 -14.55
N PHE A 34 5.45 -15.33 -14.80
CA PHE A 34 5.60 -14.18 -15.67
C PHE A 34 6.64 -13.19 -15.13
N ALA A 35 6.62 -12.90 -13.83
CA ALA A 35 7.63 -12.06 -13.18
C ALA A 35 9.04 -12.65 -13.33
N THR A 36 9.19 -13.97 -13.15
CA THR A 36 10.45 -14.67 -13.37
C THR A 36 10.94 -14.54 -14.82
N GLN A 37 10.04 -14.65 -15.81
CA GLN A 37 10.37 -14.50 -17.23
C GLN A 37 10.78 -13.07 -17.62
N LEU A 38 10.32 -12.06 -16.88
CA LEU A 38 10.75 -10.69 -17.10
C LEU A 38 12.23 -10.48 -16.72
N GLY A 39 12.78 -11.32 -15.85
CA GLY A 39 14.19 -11.23 -15.41
C GLY A 39 14.48 -9.94 -14.62
N ILE A 40 13.48 -9.43 -13.91
CA ILE A 40 13.55 -8.21 -13.10
C ILE A 40 14.01 -8.52 -11.67
N THR A 41 14.72 -7.57 -11.07
CA THR A 41 15.26 -7.72 -9.71
C THR A 41 14.14 -7.77 -8.69
N LEU A 42 14.16 -8.77 -7.81
CA LEU A 42 13.28 -8.85 -6.65
C LEU A 42 13.73 -7.82 -5.61
N LEU A 43 12.83 -6.92 -5.22
CA LEU A 43 13.06 -5.92 -4.17
C LEU A 43 12.58 -6.43 -2.82
N THR A 44 11.32 -6.85 -2.77
CA THR A 44 10.68 -7.33 -1.54
C THR A 44 10.16 -8.75 -1.78
N PRO A 45 10.60 -9.74 -0.99
CA PRO A 45 10.09 -11.10 -1.11
C PRO A 45 8.60 -11.14 -0.76
N LYS A 46 7.94 -12.25 -1.08
CA LYS A 46 6.51 -12.46 -0.85
C LYS A 46 6.16 -12.25 0.62
N THR A 47 5.55 -11.11 0.93
CA THR A 47 5.28 -10.67 2.31
C THR A 47 3.78 -10.45 2.50
N PRO A 48 3.18 -10.85 3.63
CA PRO A 48 1.77 -10.57 3.88
C PRO A 48 1.50 -9.07 4.03
N TRP A 49 0.39 -8.61 3.49
CA TRP A 49 -0.15 -7.28 3.77
C TRP A 49 -1.42 -7.40 4.61
N ILE A 50 -1.65 -6.37 5.42
CA ILE A 50 -2.71 -6.37 6.44
C ILE A 50 -3.71 -5.25 6.15
N LEU A 51 -4.98 -5.56 6.38
CA LEU A 51 -6.10 -4.61 6.36
C LEU A 51 -7.05 -4.98 7.50
N ASP A 52 -7.38 -4.01 8.36
CA ASP A 52 -8.23 -4.20 9.55
C ASP A 52 -7.77 -5.38 10.45
N ASP A 53 -6.48 -5.43 10.78
CA ASP A 53 -5.88 -6.49 11.60
C ASP A 53 -6.00 -7.92 11.01
N GLN A 54 -6.34 -8.04 9.72
CA GLN A 54 -6.40 -9.30 9.01
C GLN A 54 -5.43 -9.34 7.84
N ILE A 55 -4.85 -10.52 7.59
CA ILE A 55 -4.05 -10.77 6.39
C ILE A 55 -4.97 -10.68 5.18
N GLY A 56 -4.80 -9.61 4.40
CA GLY A 56 -5.58 -9.39 3.20
C GLY A 56 -5.02 -10.15 1.99
N GLY A 57 -3.74 -10.54 2.04
CA GLY A 57 -3.06 -11.34 1.02
C GLY A 57 -1.55 -11.18 1.11
N THR A 58 -0.84 -11.38 0.00
CA THR A 58 0.62 -11.20 -0.09
C THR A 58 0.99 -10.18 -1.16
N VAL A 59 2.13 -9.53 -0.98
CA VAL A 59 2.74 -8.63 -1.96
C VAL A 59 4.18 -9.08 -2.21
N THR A 60 4.58 -9.07 -3.47
CA THR A 60 5.95 -9.33 -3.93
C THR A 60 6.33 -8.16 -4.83
N GLU A 61 7.38 -7.43 -4.46
CA GLU A 61 7.81 -6.25 -5.21
C GLU A 61 9.05 -6.57 -6.01
N TYR A 62 9.02 -6.21 -7.29
CA TYR A 62 10.14 -6.23 -8.20
C TYR A 62 10.40 -4.79 -8.69
N ASP A 63 11.57 -4.57 -9.27
CA ASP A 63 11.91 -3.28 -9.84
C ASP A 63 10.96 -2.90 -11.00
N GLY A 64 10.03 -1.98 -10.71
CA GLY A 64 8.99 -1.48 -11.63
C GLY A 64 7.76 -2.39 -11.81
N PHE A 65 7.66 -3.51 -11.10
CA PHE A 65 6.53 -4.44 -11.18
C PHE A 65 6.16 -5.00 -9.80
N THR A 66 4.89 -4.91 -9.43
CA THR A 66 4.40 -5.42 -8.14
C THR A 66 3.36 -6.51 -8.37
N LEU A 67 3.54 -7.66 -7.72
CA LEU A 67 2.58 -8.75 -7.73
C LEU A 67 1.86 -8.81 -6.39
N LEU A 68 0.53 -8.78 -6.43
CA LEU A 68 -0.33 -8.86 -5.27
C LEU A 68 -1.22 -10.10 -5.35
N THR A 69 -1.46 -10.72 -4.21
CA THR A 69 -2.52 -11.70 -4.03
C THR A 69 -3.53 -11.15 -3.04
N VAL A 70 -4.79 -11.54 -3.22
CA VAL A 70 -5.89 -11.26 -2.30
C VAL A 70 -6.38 -12.59 -1.75
N ARG A 71 -6.35 -12.70 -0.43
CA ARG A 71 -6.65 -13.93 0.30
C ARG A 71 -8.14 -14.28 0.26
N GLY A 72 -8.47 -15.54 0.03
CA GLY A 72 -9.82 -16.10 0.06
C GLY A 72 -10.72 -15.62 -1.08
N VAL A 73 -10.15 -15.28 -2.24
CA VAL A 73 -10.92 -14.68 -3.34
C VAL A 73 -10.57 -15.32 -4.68
N GLY A 74 -11.58 -15.55 -5.51
CA GLY A 74 -11.43 -16.07 -6.86
C GLY A 74 -11.18 -14.99 -7.91
N HIS A 75 -11.61 -15.27 -9.15
CA HIS A 75 -11.32 -14.44 -10.33
C HIS A 75 -11.77 -12.98 -10.20
N MET A 76 -12.99 -12.75 -9.70
CA MET A 76 -13.58 -11.42 -9.59
C MET A 76 -13.29 -10.78 -8.22
N VAL A 77 -12.05 -10.36 -7.98
CA VAL A 77 -11.62 -9.80 -6.68
C VAL A 77 -12.55 -8.71 -6.13
N PRO A 78 -12.96 -7.70 -6.91
CA PRO A 78 -13.84 -6.64 -6.41
C PRO A 78 -15.25 -7.11 -6.03
N GLN A 79 -15.72 -8.22 -6.62
CA GLN A 79 -17.05 -8.77 -6.32
C GLN A 79 -17.08 -9.45 -4.94
N TRP A 80 -16.04 -10.21 -4.61
CA TRP A 80 -16.00 -11.03 -3.40
C TRP A 80 -15.32 -10.32 -2.21
N ALA A 81 -14.39 -9.40 -2.48
CA ALA A 81 -13.71 -8.63 -1.44
C ALA A 81 -13.58 -7.14 -1.83
N PRO A 82 -14.72 -6.41 -1.90
CA PRO A 82 -14.73 -5.02 -2.36
C PRO A 82 -13.87 -4.11 -1.50
N LYS A 83 -13.84 -4.31 -0.17
CA LYS A 83 -13.00 -3.51 0.75
C LYS A 83 -11.50 -3.69 0.46
N ARG A 84 -11.05 -4.92 0.23
CA ARG A 84 -9.66 -5.25 -0.12
C ARG A 84 -9.28 -4.71 -1.50
N ALA A 85 -10.18 -4.85 -2.47
CA ALA A 85 -9.98 -4.32 -3.82
C ALA A 85 -9.87 -2.79 -3.82
N PHE A 86 -10.75 -2.10 -3.08
CA PHE A 86 -10.71 -0.65 -2.94
C PHE A 86 -9.43 -0.16 -2.27
N TYR A 87 -8.99 -0.88 -1.23
CA TYR A 87 -7.72 -0.58 -0.57
C TYR A 87 -6.54 -0.70 -1.55
N ILE A 88 -6.41 -1.81 -2.29
CA ILE A 88 -5.34 -2.00 -3.28
C ILE A 88 -5.37 -0.90 -4.34
N LEU A 89 -6.55 -0.55 -4.86
CA LEU A 89 -6.70 0.52 -5.85
C LEU A 89 -6.25 1.87 -5.29
N THR A 90 -6.61 2.18 -4.05
CA THR A 90 -6.21 3.42 -3.38
C THR A 90 -4.71 3.48 -3.18
N GLN A 91 -4.07 2.37 -2.78
CA GLN A 91 -2.61 2.29 -2.64
C GLN A 91 -1.90 2.47 -3.99
N PHE A 92 -2.45 1.87 -5.06
CA PHE A 92 -1.92 2.04 -6.41
C PHE A 92 -1.96 3.50 -6.87
N LEU A 93 -3.09 4.18 -6.67
CA LEU A 93 -3.27 5.58 -7.07
C LEU A 93 -2.38 6.55 -6.27
N ASN A 94 -2.16 6.26 -4.99
CA ASN A 94 -1.30 7.06 -4.13
C ASN A 94 0.20 6.77 -4.33
N GLN A 95 0.55 5.79 -5.17
CA GLN A 95 1.93 5.31 -5.35
C GLN A 95 2.60 4.88 -4.04
N THR A 96 1.80 4.41 -3.08
CA THR A 96 2.28 3.90 -1.80
C THR A 96 2.41 2.39 -1.86
N THR A 97 3.53 1.84 -1.39
CA THR A 97 3.68 0.40 -1.19
C THR A 97 2.58 -0.07 -0.25
N VAL A 98 1.87 -1.13 -0.63
CA VAL A 98 0.84 -1.75 0.20
C VAL A 98 1.46 -2.06 1.56
N PHE A 99 0.87 -1.53 2.65
CA PHE A 99 1.49 -1.58 3.96
C PHE A 99 1.91 -3.00 4.37
N ILE A 100 3.22 -3.20 4.35
CA ILE A 100 3.94 -4.36 4.86
C ILE A 100 4.36 -3.97 6.27
N LEU A 101 3.82 -4.62 7.30
CA LEU A 101 4.33 -4.42 8.66
C LEU A 101 5.68 -5.13 8.80
N LEU A 102 6.76 -4.40 8.58
CA LEU A 102 8.05 -4.63 9.26
C LEU A 102 8.66 -3.28 9.63
N GLU A 103 8.05 -2.64 10.63
CA GLU A 103 8.68 -2.07 11.83
C GLU A 103 7.69 -1.07 12.47
N TRP A 104 7.33 -1.34 13.72
CA TRP A 104 6.81 -0.31 14.62
C TRP A 104 7.89 0.80 14.69
N PRO A 105 7.68 2.01 14.12
CA PRO A 105 6.98 3.07 14.85
C PRO A 105 6.25 4.13 13.97
N ALA A 106 5.84 3.84 12.73
CA ALA A 106 5.26 4.89 11.87
C ALA A 106 3.88 5.40 12.33
N ILE A 107 3.15 4.65 13.16
CA ILE A 107 1.86 5.09 13.74
C ILE A 107 2.06 6.16 14.84
N LEU A 108 3.27 6.32 15.39
CA LEU A 108 3.54 7.39 16.36
C LEU A 108 3.82 8.75 15.71
N PHE A 109 4.11 8.80 14.40
CA PHE A 109 4.43 10.07 13.74
C PHE A 109 3.19 10.88 13.31
N PHE A 110 2.04 10.24 13.13
CA PHE A 110 0.80 10.96 12.78
C PHE A 110 0.00 11.47 13.98
N ASN A 111 0.26 10.99 15.19
CA ASN A 111 -0.41 11.45 16.42
C ASN A 111 0.32 12.59 17.16
N HIS A 112 1.37 13.18 16.57
CA HIS A 112 2.14 14.26 17.20
C HIS A 112 2.20 15.56 16.36
N LEU A 113 1.21 15.78 15.47
CA LEU A 113 0.95 17.12 14.97
C LEU A 113 0.15 17.87 16.05
N PRO A 114 0.69 18.96 16.64
CA PRO A 114 -0.07 19.75 17.60
C PRO A 114 -1.24 20.41 16.87
N GLU A 115 -2.44 20.01 17.23
CA GLU A 115 -3.66 20.73 16.85
C GLU A 115 -3.60 22.14 17.45
N GLY A 116 -3.88 23.15 16.62
CA GLY A 116 -4.32 24.46 17.11
C GLY A 116 -3.38 25.63 16.85
N HIS A 117 -3.29 26.08 15.59
CA HIS A 117 -3.06 27.50 15.31
C HIS A 117 -4.42 28.14 14.96
N SER A 118 -5.11 28.64 15.98
CA SER A 118 -6.23 29.56 15.80
C SER A 118 -5.69 30.98 15.59
N ILE A 119 -5.93 31.51 14.40
CA ILE A 119 -5.79 32.93 14.08
C ILE A 119 -6.77 33.70 14.97
N ARG A 120 -6.26 34.58 15.85
CA ARG A 120 -7.03 35.68 16.42
C ARG A 120 -6.14 36.91 16.59
N ASP A 121 -6.64 37.99 15.99
CA ASP A 121 -6.07 39.31 15.90
C ASP A 121 -5.93 40.00 17.26
N GLY A 122 -5.05 41.00 17.29
CA GLY A 122 -4.49 41.58 18.50
C GLY A 122 -5.43 42.47 19.32
N HIS A 123 -5.12 42.60 20.61
CA HIS A 123 -5.11 43.87 21.32
C HIS A 123 -4.37 43.74 22.66
N SER A 124 -3.88 44.88 23.13
CA SER A 124 -2.89 45.14 24.16
C SER A 124 -3.29 44.90 25.63
N ASN A 125 -2.25 44.89 26.47
CA ASN A 125 -2.14 45.31 27.87
C ASN A 125 -2.28 44.29 29.00
N GLY A 126 -1.23 44.25 29.83
CA GLY A 126 -1.36 44.52 31.26
C GLY A 126 -1.28 43.33 32.21
N ASP A 127 -0.11 43.16 32.82
CA ASP A 127 0.16 43.00 34.25
C ASP A 127 -0.62 41.97 35.09
N GLY A 128 0.12 41.16 35.87
CA GLY A 128 -0.35 40.73 37.20
C GLY A 128 -0.21 39.24 37.56
N HIS A 129 0.97 38.88 38.07
CA HIS A 129 1.20 38.02 39.24
C HIS A 129 0.06 37.13 39.82
N SER A 130 0.38 35.81 39.88
CA SER A 130 0.48 34.99 41.11
C SER A 130 -0.64 33.99 41.53
N ILE A 131 -0.12 32.86 42.07
CA ILE A 131 -0.59 31.90 43.10
C ILE A 131 -1.70 30.84 42.83
N PHE A 132 -1.25 29.58 42.92
CA PHE A 132 -1.86 28.38 43.50
C PHE A 132 -3.31 28.47 44.00
N ARG A 133 -4.19 27.60 43.47
CA ARG A 133 -4.88 26.55 44.23
C ARG A 133 -5.40 25.45 43.32
#